data_AF-A0A356M283-F1
#
_entry.id   AF-A0A356M283-F1
#
_cell.length_a   1.000
_cell.length_b   1.000
_cell.length_c   1.000
_cell.angle_alpha   90.00
_cell.angle_beta   90.00
_cell.angle_gamma   90.00
#
_symmetry.space_group_name_H-M   'P 1'
#
loop_
_entity.id
_entity.type
_entity.pdbx_description
1 polymer ?
#
loop_
_entity_poly.entity_id
_entity_poly.type
_entity_poly.pdbx_seq_one_letter_code
_entity_poly.pdbx_strand_id
1 'polypeptide(L)'
;PGHWRDSCRILDYLAENLPLDTPLSLMCQYTPPADPRQVAEFPELQRHLTTFEYRKVISHALDLGFSRIIGQGREAAQASYTPDFSVLRDDGGRDART
;
A
#
# COMPACT_ATOMS: atom_id res chain seq x y z
N PRO A 1 -8.15 3.03 0.33
CA PRO A 1 -7.88 4.48 0.29
C PRO A 1 -8.94 5.23 1.11
N GLY A 2 -8.67 6.43 1.64
CA GLY A 2 -9.60 7.17 2.53
C GLY A 2 -9.26 7.07 4.01
N HIS A 3 -8.38 6.14 4.38
CA HIS A 3 -8.11 5.71 5.75
C HIS A 3 -6.75 6.16 6.30
N TRP A 4 -6.23 7.30 5.85
CA TRP A 4 -4.93 7.82 6.31
C TRP A 4 -4.87 8.05 7.84
N ARG A 5 -6.03 8.28 8.49
CA ARG A 5 -6.13 8.39 9.95
C ARG A 5 -5.80 7.08 10.66
N ASP A 6 -6.08 5.94 10.05
CA ASP A 6 -5.77 4.64 10.64
C ASP A 6 -4.24 4.46 10.67
N SER A 7 -3.53 4.89 9.62
CA SER A 7 -2.07 4.97 9.61
C SER A 7 -1.54 5.92 10.69
N CYS A 8 -2.18 7.07 10.94
CA CYS A 8 -1.80 7.96 12.04
C CYS A 8 -1.94 7.28 13.41
N ARG A 9 -3.03 6.54 13.67
CA ARG A 9 -3.19 5.81 14.94
C ARG A 9 -2.12 4.73 15.13
N ILE A 10 -1.69 4.08 14.05
CA ILE A 10 -0.57 3.14 14.11
C ILE A 10 0.72 3.89 14.46
N LEU A 11 0.98 5.05 13.85
CA LEU A 11 2.14 5.87 14.19
C LEU A 11 2.13 6.34 15.64
N ASP A 12 0.97 6.71 16.18
CA ASP A 12 0.80 7.06 17.60
C ASP A 12 1.23 5.88 18.49
N TYR A 13 0.69 4.69 18.20
CA TYR A 13 1.08 3.47 18.90
C TYR A 13 2.58 3.18 18.78
N LEU A 14 3.18 3.34 17.60
CA LEU A 14 4.62 3.12 17.43
C LEU A 14 5.45 4.13 18.23
N ALA A 15 5.04 5.39 18.29
CA ALA A 15 5.74 6.43 19.07
C ALA A 15 5.66 6.16 20.57
N GLU A 16 4.57 5.56 21.04
CA GLU A 16 4.41 5.14 22.45
C GLU A 16 5.24 3.91 22.81
N ASN A 17 5.52 3.03 21.84
CA ASN A 17 6.06 1.69 22.11
C ASN A 17 7.48 1.45 21.59
N LEU A 18 7.99 2.30 20.69
CA LEU A 18 9.30 2.13 20.07
C LEU A 18 10.13 3.42 20.16
N PRO A 19 11.48 3.33 20.13
CA PRO A 19 12.33 4.51 20.00
C PRO A 19 12.01 5.31 18.73
N LEU A 20 12.03 6.64 18.82
CA LEU A 20 11.74 7.54 17.68
C LEU A 20 12.81 7.52 16.57
N ASP A 21 13.94 6.86 16.80
CA ASP A 21 14.94 6.58 15.76
C ASP A 21 14.64 5.30 14.97
N THR A 22 13.57 4.57 15.31
CA THR A 22 13.15 3.37 14.60
C THR A 22 12.92 3.70 13.12
N PRO A 23 13.58 2.99 12.18
CA PRO A 23 13.36 3.22 10.77
C PRO A 23 11.91 2.91 10.37
N LEU A 24 11.23 3.90 9.80
CA LEU A 24 9.86 3.75 9.30
C LEU A 24 9.86 3.75 7.77
N SER A 25 9.32 2.69 7.17
CA SER A 25 9.05 2.65 5.73
C SER A 25 7.58 3.01 5.48
N LEU A 26 7.32 4.23 5.01
CA LEU A 26 5.97 4.72 4.73
C LEU A 26 5.75 4.76 3.22
N MET A 27 4.96 3.82 2.70
CA MET A 27 4.75 3.62 1.27
C MET A 27 3.42 4.21 0.79
N CYS A 28 3.38 4.68 -0.46
CA CYS A 28 2.16 5.14 -1.14
C CYS A 28 1.73 4.14 -2.24
N GLN A 29 1.86 2.85 -1.96
CA GLN A 29 1.67 1.79 -2.95
C GLN A 29 0.27 1.18 -2.77
N TYR A 30 -0.64 1.56 -3.66
CA TYR A 30 -1.91 0.87 -3.87
C TYR A 30 -2.30 1.02 -5.34
N THR A 31 -2.49 -0.10 -6.03
CA THR A 31 -2.93 -0.15 -7.42
C THR A 31 -4.37 -0.65 -7.43
N PRO A 32 -5.34 0.18 -7.85
CA PRO A 32 -6.72 -0.25 -8.01
C PRO A 32 -6.84 -1.41 -8.99
N PRO A 33 -7.82 -2.30 -8.81
CA PRO A 33 -8.11 -3.35 -9.78
C PRO A 33 -8.40 -2.78 -11.18
N ALA A 34 -7.96 -3.48 -12.21
CA ALA A 34 -8.21 -3.11 -13.60
C ALA A 34 -9.70 -3.21 -13.97
N ASP A 35 -10.42 -4.17 -13.39
CA ASP A 35 -11.88 -4.30 -13.54
C ASP A 35 -12.61 -3.71 -12.31
N PRO A 36 -13.35 -2.59 -12.46
CA PRO A 36 -14.15 -1.98 -11.41
C PRO A 36 -15.15 -2.90 -10.73
N ARG A 37 -15.62 -3.96 -11.41
CA ARG A 37 -16.58 -4.92 -10.85
C ARG A 37 -16.01 -5.67 -9.65
N GLN A 38 -14.68 -5.81 -9.57
CA GLN A 38 -13.99 -6.48 -8.46
C GLN A 38 -14.10 -5.71 -7.13
N VAL A 39 -14.42 -4.41 -7.19
CA VAL A 39 -14.55 -3.53 -6.02
C VAL A 39 -15.86 -2.74 -6.08
N ALA A 40 -16.89 -3.26 -6.75
CA ALA A 40 -18.16 -2.57 -6.92
C ALA A 40 -18.84 -2.24 -5.58
N GLU A 41 -18.66 -3.11 -4.58
CA GLU A 41 -19.16 -2.90 -3.20
C GLU A 41 -18.28 -1.94 -2.38
N PHE A 42 -17.08 -1.62 -2.86
CA PHE A 42 -16.05 -0.82 -2.18
C PHE A 42 -15.50 0.27 -3.12
N PRO A 43 -16.30 1.28 -3.50
CA PRO A 43 -15.90 2.31 -4.47
C PRO A 43 -14.63 3.08 -4.06
N GLU A 44 -14.33 3.18 -2.77
CA GLU A 44 -13.11 3.78 -2.24
C GLU A 44 -11.82 3.02 -2.62
N LEU A 45 -11.93 1.75 -2.99
CA LEU A 45 -10.84 0.91 -3.49
C LEU A 45 -10.59 1.11 -5.00
N GLN A 46 -11.45 1.84 -5.71
CA GLN A 46 -11.34 2.09 -7.15
C GLN A 46 -10.35 3.21 -7.51
N ARG A 47 -9.59 3.74 -6.54
CA ARG A 47 -8.65 4.85 -6.77
C ARG A 47 -7.32 4.64 -6.09
N HIS A 48 -6.27 5.24 -6.64
CA HIS A 48 -4.98 5.33 -5.96
C HIS A 48 -5.08 6.19 -4.69
N LEU A 49 -4.08 6.03 -3.81
CA LEU A 49 -3.87 6.96 -2.71
C LEU A 49 -3.57 8.36 -3.26
N THR A 50 -4.20 9.37 -2.65
CA THR A 50 -3.94 10.75 -3.01
C THR A 50 -2.63 11.24 -2.38
N THR A 51 -2.02 12.24 -3.00
CA THR A 51 -0.87 12.96 -2.41
C THR A 51 -1.22 13.55 -1.05
N PHE A 52 -2.47 13.99 -0.86
CA PHE A 52 -2.94 14.55 0.41
C PHE A 52 -2.89 13.51 1.54
N GLU A 53 -3.46 12.32 1.30
CA GLU A 53 -3.48 11.23 2.28
C GLU A 53 -2.05 10.82 2.68
N TYR A 54 -1.18 10.62 1.68
CA TYR A 54 0.21 10.27 1.94
C TYR A 54 0.96 11.35 2.72
N ARG A 55 0.83 12.63 2.32
CA ARG A 55 1.48 13.75 3.03
C ARG A 55 0.99 13.87 4.46
N LYS A 56 -0.29 13.63 4.73
CA LYS A 56 -0.82 13.66 6.09
C LYS A 56 -0.16 12.63 7.00
N VAL A 57 0.06 11.41 6.52
CA VAL A 57 0.75 10.36 7.28
C VAL A 57 2.23 10.72 7.52
N ILE A 58 2.92 11.22 6.49
CA ILE A 58 4.32 11.65 6.63
C ILE A 58 4.45 12.81 7.62
N SER A 59 3.62 13.85 7.49
CA SER A 59 3.63 14.98 8.42
C SER A 59 3.36 14.52 9.85
N HIS A 60 2.40 13.62 10.06
CA HIS A 60 2.09 13.09 11.39
C HIS A 60 3.28 12.33 12.00
N ALA A 61 3.98 11.51 11.23
CA ALA A 61 5.18 10.81 11.70
C ALA A 61 6.29 11.80 12.10
N LEU A 62 6.48 12.88 11.32
CA LEU A 62 7.45 13.93 11.63
C LEU A 62 7.04 14.70 12.90
N ASP A 63 5.75 15.01 13.06
CA ASP A 63 5.22 15.73 14.23
C ASP A 63 5.37 14.91 15.52
N LEU A 64 5.30 13.58 15.43
CA LEU A 64 5.59 12.65 16.54
C LEU A 64 7.09 12.54 16.88
N GLY A 65 7.97 13.09 16.03
CA GLY A 65 9.42 13.11 16.25
C GLY A 65 10.18 11.94 15.62
N PHE A 66 9.57 11.15 14.74
CA PHE A 66 10.30 10.12 13.99
C PHE A 66 11.36 10.74 13.08
N SER A 67 12.61 10.31 13.23
CA SER A 67 13.76 10.91 12.54
C SER A 67 14.23 10.13 11.31
N ARG A 68 13.88 8.83 11.21
CA ARG A 68 14.34 7.92 10.15
C ARG A 68 13.18 7.42 9.28
N ILE A 69 12.59 8.33 8.50
CA ILE A 69 11.49 8.00 7.59
C ILE A 69 12.03 7.72 6.18
N ILE A 70 11.78 6.51 5.68
CA ILE A 70 12.03 6.09 4.30
C ILE A 70 10.72 6.25 3.54
N GLY A 71 10.60 7.37 2.83
CA GLY A 71 9.47 7.65 1.95
C GLY A 71 9.89 7.65 0.49
N GLN A 72 9.22 6.86 -0.35
CA GLN A 72 9.42 6.90 -1.80
C GLN A 72 8.73 8.13 -2.39
N GLY A 73 9.38 8.78 -3.35
CA GLY A 73 8.72 9.69 -4.29
C GLY A 73 7.64 8.94 -5.09
N ARG A 74 6.70 9.68 -5.70
CA ARG A 74 5.47 9.18 -6.35
C ARG A 74 5.64 8.08 -7.43
N GLU A 75 6.85 7.71 -7.82
CA GLU A 75 7.13 6.74 -8.89
C GLU A 75 6.87 5.28 -8.50
N ALA A 76 6.66 4.98 -7.21
CA ALA A 76 6.48 3.62 -6.73
C ALA A 76 5.08 3.00 -6.95
N ALA A 77 4.09 3.80 -7.38
CA ALA A 77 2.72 3.33 -7.61
C ALA A 77 2.47 2.89 -9.07
N GLN A 78 3.52 2.48 -9.78
CA GLN A 78 3.37 1.94 -11.13
C GLN A 78 2.90 0.48 -11.08
N ALA A 79 1.95 0.14 -11.96
CA ALA A 79 1.40 -1.21 -12.13
C ALA A 79 2.47 -2.26 -12.49
N SER A 80 3.67 -1.84 -12.89
CA SER A 80 4.83 -2.67 -13.20
C SER A 80 5.33 -3.53 -12.02
N TYR A 81 4.97 -3.18 -10.78
CA TYR A 81 5.28 -3.98 -9.59
C TYR A 81 4.16 -4.94 -9.17
N THR A 82 2.99 -4.90 -9.84
CA THR A 82 1.89 -5.85 -9.58
C THR A 82 2.12 -7.08 -10.47
N PRO A 83 2.43 -8.26 -9.91
CA PRO A 83 2.57 -9.46 -10.73
C PRO A 83 1.26 -9.76 -11.44
N ASP A 84 1.36 -10.17 -12.70
CA ASP A 84 0.20 -10.60 -13.47
C ASP A 84 -0.30 -11.94 -12.91
N PHE A 85 -1.42 -11.92 -12.19
CA PHE A 85 -2.02 -13.12 -11.63
C PHE A 85 -2.92 -13.86 -12.65
N SER A 86 -3.10 -13.32 -13.87
CA SER A 86 -3.89 -13.99 -14.90
C SER A 86 -3.18 -15.20 -15.53
N VAL A 87 -1.86 -15.29 -15.35
CA VAL A 87 -1.02 -16.41 -15.80
C VAL A 87 -0.84 -17.54 -14.77
N LEU A 88 -1.46 -17.46 -13.58
CA LEU A 88 -1.45 -18.57 -12.59
C LEU A 88 -2.46 -19.69 -12.92
N ARG A 89 -2.73 -19.92 -14.19
CA ARG A 89 -3.49 -21.08 -14.67
C ARG A 89 -2.71 -21.79 -15.78
N ASP A 90 -1.74 -22.58 -15.35
CA ASP A 90 -1.27 -23.82 -16.01
C ASP A 90 -0.47 -24.60 -14.95
N ASP A 91 -0.52 -25.92 -14.75
CA ASP A 91 -0.75 -27.03 -15.69
C ASP A 91 -1.44 -28.21 -14.98
N GLY A 92 -2.63 -28.59 -15.44
CA GLY A 92 -3.22 -29.90 -15.14
C GLY A 92 -2.73 -30.92 -16.17
N GLY A 93 -1.49 -31.38 -16.01
CA GLY A 93 -0.86 -32.39 -16.88
C GLY A 93 -1.77 -33.60 -17.12
N ARG A 94 -2.16 -33.80 -18.38
CA ARG A 94 -2.85 -35.00 -18.83
C ARG A 94 -1.95 -35.72 -19.83
N ASP A 95 -1.04 -36.52 -19.28
CA ASP A 95 -0.23 -37.46 -20.03
C ASP A 95 -1.10 -38.70 -20.31
N ALA A 96 -1.77 -38.72 -21.46
CA ALA A 96 -2.56 -39.86 -21.92
C ALA A 96 -1.69 -40.75 -22.80
N ARG A 97 -1.21 -41.85 -22.21
CA ARG A 97 -0.74 -43.03 -22.95
C ARG A 97 -1.81 -43.51 -23.92
N THR A 98 -1.47 -43.68 -25.20
CA THR A 98 -1.83 -44.82 -26.06
C THR A 98 -0.85 -44.87 -27.22
#